data_AF-A0A1E7ENS1-F1
#
_entry.id   AF-A0A1E7ENS1-F1
#
_cell.length_a   1.000
_cell.length_b   1.000
_cell.length_c   1.000
_cell.angle_alpha   90.00
_cell.angle_beta   90.00
_cell.angle_gamma   90.00
#
_symmetry.space_group_name_H-M   'P 1'
#
loop_
_entity.id
_entity.type
_entity.pdbx_description
1 polymer ?
#
loop_
_entity_poly.entity_id
_entity_poly.type
_entity_poly.pdbx_seq_one_letter_code
_entity_poly.pdbx_strand_id
1 'polypeptide(L)'
;METTDREPTTTIHVAHIGNSIQFFNDGPNLLTRMLQQKYPSSLSSSIIQNNSCLRGGATLASLLEKGNGRHFTEHAATTTDPDNCSIGSPTVPDLLTERSWDFVIMNDHTQSPIRTHSKEETLQVLHDHYLPLLLLQQQQQQQQQQQQQIQDTGLSPSNTTKSMSNISERPTKSLSSSSSPKIIFLQTAAYRFPGTNNSTDLGTFDQFTEGIYQGYLEYTTLFPPTMAAVVAPVGRAYQFLKNNNIAMITNTTSNDQRRRQDFTPLLYKACCQIYVPASSSVIIILIL
;
A
#
# COMPACT_ATOMS: atom_id res chain seq x y z
N MET A 1 0.52 35.27 0.04
CA MET A 1 1.12 34.51 -1.07
C MET A 1 0.53 33.12 -0.99
N GLU A 2 -0.56 32.90 -1.72
CA GLU A 2 -1.22 31.60 -1.87
C GLU A 2 -0.34 30.76 -2.79
N THR A 3 0.26 29.70 -2.27
CA THR A 3 0.92 28.69 -3.09
C THR A 3 -0.17 27.94 -3.83
N THR A 4 -0.35 28.25 -5.12
CA THR A 4 -1.19 27.45 -6.02
C THR A 4 -0.51 26.10 -6.22
N ASP A 5 -0.76 25.16 -5.31
CA ASP A 5 -0.43 23.76 -5.52
C ASP A 5 -1.17 23.30 -6.77
N ARG A 6 -0.41 22.90 -7.80
CA ARG A 6 -0.96 22.38 -9.05
C ARG A 6 -1.77 21.12 -8.74
N GLU A 7 -3.02 21.13 -9.17
CA GLU A 7 -3.93 20.00 -9.22
C GLU A 7 -3.25 18.74 -9.77
N PRO A 8 -3.19 17.62 -9.02
CA PRO A 8 -2.66 16.36 -9.53
C PRO A 8 -3.62 15.80 -10.58
N THR A 9 -3.23 15.87 -11.85
CA THR A 9 -3.99 15.28 -12.97
C THR A 9 -3.76 13.77 -13.14
N THR A 10 -2.90 13.17 -12.32
CA THR A 10 -2.44 11.79 -12.49
C THR A 10 -3.17 10.85 -11.55
N THR A 11 -3.76 9.79 -12.11
CA THR A 11 -4.34 8.68 -11.35
C THR A 11 -3.24 7.93 -10.58
N ILE A 12 -3.47 7.72 -9.28
CA ILE A 12 -2.65 6.92 -8.37
C ILE A 12 -3.20 5.49 -8.34
N HIS A 13 -2.33 4.52 -8.57
CA HIS A 13 -2.67 3.10 -8.54
C HIS A 13 -2.12 2.44 -7.28
N VAL A 14 -2.98 1.72 -6.54
CA VAL A 14 -2.61 1.06 -5.29
C VAL A 14 -3.00 -0.42 -5.32
N ALA A 15 -2.02 -1.30 -5.13
CA ALA A 15 -2.25 -2.73 -4.94
C ALA A 15 -2.30 -3.08 -3.45
N HIS A 16 -3.30 -3.86 -3.06
CA HIS A 16 -3.45 -4.38 -1.70
C HIS A 16 -3.24 -5.89 -1.66
N ILE A 17 -2.28 -6.35 -0.87
CA ILE A 17 -1.94 -7.77 -0.73
C ILE A 17 -1.95 -8.12 0.75
N GLY A 18 -2.70 -9.14 1.13
CA GLY A 18 -2.64 -9.62 2.51
C GLY A 18 -3.89 -10.35 2.94
N ASN A 19 -4.41 -9.96 4.09
CA ASN A 19 -5.45 -10.74 4.76
C ASN A 19 -6.58 -9.90 5.33
N SER A 20 -7.36 -10.54 6.21
CA SER A 20 -8.57 -9.97 6.81
C SER A 20 -8.34 -8.66 7.56
N ILE A 21 -7.11 -8.33 7.94
CA ILE A 21 -6.79 -7.04 8.56
C ILE A 21 -7.10 -5.89 7.59
N GLN A 22 -6.62 -5.96 6.34
CA GLN A 22 -6.90 -4.91 5.36
C GLN A 22 -8.38 -4.86 4.99
N PHE A 23 -9.06 -6.01 4.94
CA PHE A 23 -10.48 -6.08 4.62
C PHE A 23 -11.40 -5.55 5.71
N PHE A 24 -11.26 -6.03 6.96
CA PHE A 24 -12.16 -5.62 8.05
C PHE A 24 -12.02 -4.14 8.42
N ASN A 25 -10.88 -3.54 8.10
CA ASN A 25 -10.66 -2.11 8.27
C ASN A 25 -11.03 -1.29 7.02
N ASP A 26 -11.58 -1.93 5.99
CA ASP A 26 -11.96 -1.29 4.72
C ASP A 26 -10.77 -0.50 4.12
N GLY A 27 -9.55 -1.02 4.27
CA GLY A 27 -8.29 -0.30 4.01
C GLY A 27 -8.24 0.40 2.64
N PRO A 28 -8.58 -0.27 1.52
CA PRO A 28 -8.61 0.37 0.20
C PRO A 28 -9.53 1.59 0.12
N ASN A 29 -10.73 1.51 0.71
CA ASN A 29 -11.67 2.64 0.72
C ASN A 29 -11.31 3.68 1.75
N LEU A 30 -10.79 3.28 2.91
CA LEU A 30 -10.35 4.21 3.95
C LEU A 30 -9.27 5.12 3.40
N LEU A 31 -8.28 4.55 2.73
CA LEU A 31 -7.26 5.29 1.98
C LEU A 31 -7.87 6.24 0.97
N THR A 32 -8.81 5.75 0.15
CA THR A 32 -9.49 6.56 -0.87
C THR A 32 -10.18 7.77 -0.23
N ARG A 33 -10.93 7.56 0.86
CA ARG A 33 -11.63 8.62 1.59
C ARG A 33 -10.66 9.60 2.26
N MET A 34 -9.56 9.13 2.83
CA MET A 34 -8.55 9.97 3.47
C MET A 34 -7.83 10.88 2.46
N LEU A 35 -7.50 10.34 1.29
CA LEU A 35 -6.93 11.13 0.22
C LEU A 35 -7.94 12.16 -0.29
N GLN A 36 -9.19 11.76 -0.54
CA GLN A 36 -10.29 12.67 -0.90
C GLN A 36 -10.47 13.82 0.11
N GLN A 37 -10.41 13.51 1.41
CA GLN A 37 -10.53 14.53 2.44
C GLN A 37 -9.32 15.49 2.47
N LYS A 38 -8.11 14.99 2.19
CA LYS A 38 -6.90 15.81 2.19
C LYS A 38 -6.82 16.74 0.98
N TYR A 39 -7.34 16.32 -0.17
CA TYR A 39 -7.36 17.11 -1.40
C TYR A 39 -8.81 17.27 -1.94
N PRO A 40 -9.68 17.98 -1.20
CA PRO A 40 -11.12 18.02 -1.47
C PRO A 40 -11.50 18.80 -2.74
N SER A 41 -10.67 19.75 -3.17
CA SER A 41 -10.85 20.53 -4.40
C SER A 41 -10.36 19.81 -5.67
N SER A 42 -9.64 18.70 -5.49
CA SER A 42 -8.80 18.09 -6.53
C SER A 42 -9.21 16.69 -6.94
N LEU A 43 -10.03 16.00 -6.14
CA LEU A 43 -10.26 14.57 -6.28
C LEU A 43 -11.69 14.28 -6.72
N SER A 44 -11.89 14.10 -8.02
CA SER A 44 -12.96 13.17 -8.44
C SER A 44 -12.58 11.77 -7.94
N SER A 45 -13.56 10.90 -7.72
CA SER A 45 -13.36 9.47 -7.43
C SER A 45 -12.51 8.74 -8.48
N SER A 46 -12.12 9.39 -9.59
CA SER A 46 -11.33 8.84 -10.69
C SER A 46 -9.81 8.88 -10.46
N ILE A 47 -9.33 9.52 -9.39
CA ILE A 47 -7.88 9.70 -9.18
C ILE A 47 -7.22 8.52 -8.46
N ILE A 48 -7.96 7.68 -7.73
CA ILE A 48 -7.37 6.51 -7.05
C ILE A 48 -7.98 5.25 -7.61
N GLN A 49 -7.14 4.36 -8.12
CA GLN A 49 -7.53 3.05 -8.60
C GLN A 49 -6.88 2.00 -7.71
N ASN A 50 -7.71 1.29 -6.94
CA ASN A 50 -7.27 0.22 -6.06
C ASN A 50 -7.64 -1.13 -6.65
N ASN A 51 -6.78 -2.12 -6.49
CA ASN A 51 -7.14 -3.53 -6.64
C ASN A 51 -6.49 -4.34 -5.51
N SER A 52 -6.99 -5.54 -5.24
CA SER A 52 -6.58 -6.31 -4.07
C SER A 52 -6.55 -7.81 -4.29
N CYS A 53 -5.66 -8.50 -3.57
CA CYS A 53 -5.65 -9.94 -3.40
C CYS A 53 -5.59 -10.21 -1.89
N LEU A 54 -6.73 -10.55 -1.28
CA LEU A 54 -6.89 -10.65 0.17
C LEU A 54 -7.44 -12.02 0.58
N ARG A 55 -6.84 -12.67 1.59
CA ARG A 55 -7.34 -13.94 2.12
C ARG A 55 -7.24 -13.98 3.64
N GLY A 56 -8.33 -14.36 4.30
CA GLY A 56 -8.43 -14.40 5.75
C GLY A 56 -7.42 -15.35 6.36
N GLY A 57 -6.68 -14.88 7.38
CA GLY A 57 -5.64 -15.64 8.05
C GLY A 57 -4.43 -16.00 7.19
N ALA A 58 -4.31 -15.50 5.95
CA ALA A 58 -3.21 -15.85 5.07
C ALA A 58 -1.88 -15.21 5.51
N THR A 59 -0.82 -15.99 5.42
CA THR A 59 0.56 -15.50 5.27
C THR A 59 0.79 -15.05 3.82
N LEU A 60 1.80 -14.21 3.57
CA LEU A 60 2.16 -13.83 2.19
C LEU A 60 2.51 -15.03 1.31
N ALA A 61 3.13 -16.07 1.88
CA ALA A 61 3.41 -17.33 1.19
C ALA A 61 2.12 -18.06 0.81
N SER A 62 1.20 -18.26 1.76
CA SER A 62 -0.06 -18.96 1.49
C SER A 62 -0.97 -18.18 0.53
N LEU A 63 -0.88 -16.84 0.51
CA LEU A 63 -1.64 -16.00 -0.40
C LEU A 63 -1.13 -16.13 -1.85
N LEU A 64 0.18 -16.26 -2.04
CA LEU A 64 0.76 -16.54 -3.35
C LEU A 64 0.25 -17.86 -3.93
N GLU A 65 0.19 -18.91 -3.10
CA GLU A 65 -0.28 -20.25 -3.50
C GLU A 65 -1.81 -20.28 -3.72
N LYS A 66 -2.57 -19.69 -2.80
CA LYS A 66 -4.04 -19.90 -2.72
C LYS A 66 -4.85 -18.76 -3.33
N GLY A 67 -4.22 -17.66 -3.68
CA GLY A 67 -4.86 -16.48 -4.24
C GLY A 67 -5.92 -15.85 -3.34
N ASN A 68 -6.76 -15.02 -3.95
CA ASN A 68 -7.79 -14.23 -3.30
C ASN A 68 -8.85 -15.13 -2.64
N GLY A 69 -9.33 -14.74 -1.46
CA GLY A 69 -10.35 -15.47 -0.74
C GLY A 69 -11.76 -15.12 -1.24
N ARG A 70 -12.63 -16.12 -1.38
CA ARG A 70 -14.03 -15.92 -1.82
C ARG A 70 -14.89 -15.08 -0.86
N HIS A 71 -14.48 -14.92 0.40
CA HIS A 71 -15.22 -14.13 1.41
C HIS A 71 -14.87 -12.64 1.43
N PHE A 72 -13.94 -12.20 0.57
CA PHE A 72 -13.53 -10.80 0.46
C PHE A 72 -14.36 -10.03 -0.58
N THR A 73 -15.43 -10.67 -1.08
CA THR A 73 -16.35 -10.14 -2.10
C THR A 73 -17.41 -9.21 -1.55
N GLU A 74 -17.57 -9.07 -0.23
CA GLU A 74 -18.83 -8.51 0.27
C GLU A 74 -18.87 -6.99 0.45
N HIS A 75 -17.88 -6.26 0.97
CA HIS A 75 -18.17 -4.88 1.43
C HIS A 75 -17.12 -3.77 1.23
N ALA A 76 -16.08 -3.97 0.40
CA ALA A 76 -15.15 -2.88 0.06
C ALA A 76 -15.64 -2.00 -1.11
N ALA A 77 -16.92 -2.03 -1.45
CA ALA A 77 -17.59 -0.95 -2.17
C ALA A 77 -19.05 -0.98 -1.74
N THR A 78 -19.56 0.11 -1.18
CA THR A 78 -21.00 0.35 -1.11
C THR A 78 -21.50 0.65 -2.52
N THR A 79 -21.49 -0.35 -3.39
CA THR A 79 -22.32 -0.38 -4.59
C THR A 79 -23.50 -1.28 -4.24
N THR A 80 -24.70 -0.72 -4.24
CA THR A 80 -25.98 -1.40 -3.96
C THR A 80 -26.36 -2.41 -5.05
N ASP A 81 -25.38 -2.94 -5.76
CA ASP A 81 -25.55 -3.80 -6.92
C ASP A 81 -24.92 -5.16 -6.61
N PRO A 82 -25.73 -6.18 -6.27
CA PRO A 82 -25.25 -7.52 -5.96
C PRO A 82 -24.54 -8.21 -7.15
N ASP A 83 -24.67 -7.69 -8.37
CA ASP A 83 -23.95 -8.17 -9.55
C ASP A 83 -22.62 -7.42 -9.79
N ASN A 84 -22.32 -6.38 -8.99
CA ASN A 84 -21.13 -5.53 -9.10
C ASN A 84 -20.25 -5.63 -7.84
N CYS A 85 -20.02 -6.87 -7.39
CA CYS A 85 -18.98 -7.13 -6.39
C CYS A 85 -17.62 -6.92 -7.06
N SER A 86 -16.81 -5.96 -6.58
CA SER A 86 -15.40 -5.86 -6.99
C SER A 86 -14.64 -7.06 -6.43
N ILE A 87 -14.63 -8.14 -7.23
CA ILE A 87 -13.82 -9.33 -6.96
C ILE A 87 -12.39 -8.91 -7.27
N GLY A 88 -11.61 -8.58 -6.24
CA GLY A 88 -10.20 -8.25 -6.42
C GLY A 88 -9.43 -9.34 -7.18
N SER A 89 -8.23 -9.04 -7.68
CA SER A 89 -7.42 -9.95 -8.50
C SER A 89 -7.32 -11.37 -7.92
N PRO A 90 -7.55 -12.41 -8.74
CA PRO A 90 -7.66 -13.79 -8.25
C PRO A 90 -6.36 -14.34 -7.68
N THR A 91 -5.20 -13.89 -8.17
CA THR A 91 -3.88 -14.27 -7.63
C THR A 91 -2.98 -13.04 -7.46
N VAL A 92 -1.91 -13.20 -6.69
CA VAL A 92 -0.87 -12.16 -6.53
C VAL A 92 -0.17 -11.86 -7.86
N PRO A 93 0.25 -12.86 -8.68
CA PRO A 93 0.78 -12.58 -10.01
C PRO A 93 -0.18 -11.80 -10.89
N ASP A 94 -1.47 -12.16 -10.92
CA ASP A 94 -2.46 -11.43 -11.71
C ASP A 94 -2.57 -9.97 -11.25
N LEU A 95 -2.57 -9.72 -9.94
CA LEU A 95 -2.59 -8.36 -9.39
C LEU A 95 -1.35 -7.56 -9.79
N LEU A 96 -0.15 -8.11 -9.58
CA LEU A 96 1.11 -7.39 -9.77
C LEU A 96 1.47 -7.21 -11.26
N THR A 97 0.89 -8.00 -12.16
CA THR A 97 1.13 -7.90 -13.61
C THR A 97 0.01 -7.22 -14.38
N GLU A 98 -1.16 -7.00 -13.77
CA GLU A 98 -2.30 -6.33 -14.41
C GLU A 98 -1.93 -4.95 -14.96
N ARG A 99 -1.16 -4.18 -14.19
CA ARG A 99 -0.84 -2.80 -14.47
C ARG A 99 0.36 -2.30 -13.69
N SER A 100 0.62 -1.02 -13.88
CA SER A 100 1.57 -0.25 -13.10
C SER A 100 1.00 0.19 -11.76
N TRP A 101 1.77 -0.02 -10.69
CA TRP A 101 1.41 0.37 -9.33
C TRP A 101 2.32 1.49 -8.84
N ASP A 102 1.73 2.53 -8.22
CA ASP A 102 2.48 3.57 -7.51
C ASP A 102 2.83 3.10 -6.09
N PHE A 103 1.89 2.34 -5.50
CA PHE A 103 2.02 1.78 -4.15
C PHE A 103 1.59 0.31 -4.13
N VAL A 104 2.34 -0.50 -3.39
CA VAL A 104 1.97 -1.88 -3.06
C VAL A 104 1.94 -2.01 -1.55
N ILE A 105 0.74 -2.13 -1.00
CA ILE A 105 0.49 -2.25 0.43
C ILE A 105 0.35 -3.73 0.77
N MET A 106 1.23 -4.21 1.62
CA MET A 106 1.33 -5.61 2.01
C MET A 106 1.13 -5.76 3.51
N ASN A 107 0.36 -6.76 3.91
CA ASN A 107 0.37 -7.23 5.29
C ASN A 107 0.45 -8.75 5.32
N ASP A 108 1.20 -9.25 6.28
CA ASP A 108 1.39 -10.68 6.53
C ASP A 108 0.42 -11.14 7.63
N HIS A 109 0.38 -12.44 7.90
CA HIS A 109 -0.25 -12.95 9.10
C HIS A 109 0.46 -12.37 10.32
N THR A 110 -0.29 -11.88 11.32
CA THR A 110 0.25 -11.09 12.44
C THR A 110 1.42 -11.73 13.18
N GLN A 111 1.46 -13.07 13.25
CA GLN A 111 2.56 -13.78 13.92
C GLN A 111 3.76 -14.06 13.00
N SER A 112 3.59 -14.01 11.68
CA SER A 112 4.64 -14.44 10.74
C SER A 112 5.94 -13.65 10.89
N PRO A 113 5.93 -12.31 11.01
CA PRO A 113 7.17 -11.54 11.11
C PRO A 113 7.98 -11.78 12.38
N ILE A 114 7.42 -12.42 13.42
CA ILE A 114 8.15 -12.71 14.68
C ILE A 114 8.51 -14.20 14.84
N ARG A 115 7.81 -15.08 14.12
CA ARG A 115 7.99 -16.53 14.19
C ARG A 115 9.08 -16.97 13.21
N THR A 116 10.18 -17.53 13.71
CA THR A 116 11.35 -17.93 12.89
C THR A 116 10.97 -18.62 11.58
N HIS A 117 10.24 -19.74 11.65
CA HIS A 117 9.91 -20.54 10.46
C HIS A 117 9.06 -19.76 9.43
N SER A 118 7.94 -19.15 9.86
CA SER A 118 7.08 -18.42 8.92
C SER A 118 7.68 -17.08 8.46
N LYS A 119 8.60 -16.50 9.24
CA LYS A 119 9.38 -15.32 8.83
C LYS A 119 10.33 -15.70 7.70
N GLU A 120 11.09 -16.79 7.88
CA GLU A 120 11.99 -17.32 6.85
C GLU A 120 11.24 -17.70 5.58
N GLU A 121 10.11 -18.39 5.71
CA GLU A 121 9.22 -18.71 4.58
C GLU A 121 8.76 -17.44 3.85
N THR A 122 8.36 -16.40 4.60
CA THR A 122 7.92 -15.13 4.01
C THR A 122 9.05 -14.40 3.31
N LEU A 123 10.24 -14.33 3.92
CA LEU A 123 11.43 -13.75 3.31
C LEU A 123 11.77 -14.46 1.99
N GLN A 124 11.70 -15.79 1.98
CA GLN A 124 11.97 -16.59 0.79
C GLN A 124 10.98 -16.27 -0.33
N VAL A 125 9.66 -16.28 -0.06
CA VAL A 125 8.67 -15.97 -1.12
C VAL A 125 8.74 -14.52 -1.57
N LEU A 126 9.05 -13.57 -0.68
CA LEU A 126 9.25 -12.18 -1.05
C LEU A 126 10.42 -12.04 -2.04
N HIS A 127 11.52 -12.72 -1.77
CA HIS A 127 12.71 -12.72 -2.62
C HIS A 127 12.47 -13.46 -3.95
N ASP A 128 11.91 -14.68 -3.91
CA ASP A 128 11.85 -15.57 -5.07
C ASP A 128 10.67 -15.27 -6.01
N HIS A 129 9.62 -14.63 -5.50
CA HIS A 129 8.37 -14.47 -6.26
C HIS A 129 7.91 -13.01 -6.32
N TYR A 130 7.72 -12.34 -5.18
CA TYR A 130 7.17 -10.98 -5.18
C TYR A 130 8.12 -9.98 -5.84
N LEU A 131 9.39 -9.98 -5.43
CA LEU A 131 10.38 -9.06 -5.96
C LEU A 131 10.57 -9.21 -7.49
N PRO A 132 10.72 -10.42 -8.06
CA PRO A 132 10.77 -10.62 -9.51
C PRO A 132 9.54 -10.08 -10.25
N LEU A 133 8.33 -10.28 -9.71
CA LEU A 133 7.10 -9.75 -10.32
C LEU A 133 7.11 -8.22 -10.35
N LEU A 134 7.53 -7.58 -9.26
CA LEU A 134 7.61 -6.12 -9.16
C LEU A 134 8.71 -5.54 -10.07
N LEU A 135 9.86 -6.22 -10.18
CA LEU A 135 10.94 -5.80 -11.07
C LEU A 135 10.56 -5.95 -12.55
N LEU A 136 9.87 -7.03 -12.92
CA LEU A 136 9.35 -7.23 -14.27
C LEU A 136 8.40 -6.10 -14.66
N GLN A 137 7.49 -5.73 -13.75
CA GLN A 137 6.55 -4.63 -13.93
C GLN A 137 7.30 -3.29 -14.13
N GLN A 138 8.34 -3.01 -13.34
CA GLN A 138 9.18 -1.82 -13.52
C GLN A 138 9.89 -1.81 -14.90
N GLN A 139 10.41 -2.95 -15.36
CA GLN A 139 11.09 -3.03 -16.66
C GLN A 139 10.13 -2.79 -17.82
N GLN A 140 8.92 -3.35 -17.75
CA GLN A 140 7.89 -3.16 -18.77
C GLN A 140 7.49 -1.67 -18.89
N GLN A 141 7.37 -0.95 -17.78
CA GLN A 141 7.13 0.50 -17.79
C GLN A 141 8.22 1.28 -18.53
N GLN A 142 9.48 0.98 -18.21
CA GLN A 142 10.62 1.66 -18.82
C GLN A 142 10.67 1.43 -20.33
N GLN A 143 10.34 0.22 -20.79
CA GLN A 143 10.26 -0.09 -22.22
C GLN A 143 9.12 0.65 -22.91
N GLN A 144 7.93 0.71 -22.31
CA GLN A 144 6.78 1.43 -22.87
C GLN A 144 7.07 2.94 -23.02
N GLN A 145 7.73 3.53 -22.03
CA GLN A 145 8.10 4.96 -22.08
C GLN A 145 9.16 5.24 -23.14
N GLN A 146 10.15 4.36 -23.30
CA GLN A 146 11.14 4.48 -24.37
C GLN A 146 10.47 4.41 -25.74
N GLN A 147 9.51 3.51 -25.93
CA GLN A 147 8.77 3.39 -27.19
C GLN A 147 7.92 4.63 -27.48
N GLN A 148 7.23 5.19 -26.48
CA GLN A 148 6.47 6.43 -26.62
C GLN A 148 7.37 7.62 -26.99
N GLN A 149 8.53 7.75 -26.33
CA GLN A 149 9.49 8.82 -26.66
C GLN A 149 10.05 8.69 -28.09
N ILE A 150 10.27 7.46 -28.58
CA ILE A 150 10.71 7.22 -29.97
C ILE A 150 9.61 7.60 -30.96
N GLN A 151 8.34 7.30 -30.65
CA GLN A 151 7.20 7.67 -31.51
C GLN A 151 6.97 9.19 -31.53
N ASP A 152 7.08 9.86 -30.38
CA ASP A 152 6.87 11.31 -30.24
C ASP A 152 8.01 12.14 -30.85
N THR A 153 9.23 11.59 -30.94
CA THR A 153 10.38 12.28 -31.53
C THR A 153 10.46 12.20 -33.06
N GLY A 154 9.56 11.45 -33.71
CA GLY A 154 9.33 11.56 -35.16
C GLY A 154 10.55 11.35 -36.06
N LEU A 155 11.60 10.64 -35.61
CA LEU A 155 12.76 10.35 -36.45
C LEU A 155 12.46 9.14 -37.35
N SER A 156 11.76 9.40 -38.46
CA SER A 156 11.80 8.54 -39.63
C SER A 156 13.22 8.59 -40.24
N PRO A 157 13.88 7.45 -40.53
CA PRO A 157 15.17 7.45 -41.20
C PRO A 157 14.98 7.72 -42.69
N SER A 158 14.85 9.00 -43.08
CA SER A 158 14.94 9.41 -44.48
C SER A 158 15.40 10.86 -44.63
N ASN A 159 16.60 11.02 -45.21
CA ASN A 159 17.22 12.18 -45.84
C ASN A 159 16.45 13.52 -45.82
N THR A 160 17.09 14.62 -45.39
CA THR A 160 17.66 15.67 -46.28
C THR A 160 18.06 16.92 -45.47
N THR A 161 19.12 17.55 -45.95
CA THR A 161 19.84 18.77 -45.59
C THR A 161 19.01 20.05 -45.36
N LYS A 162 19.52 20.89 -44.45
CA LYS A 162 19.36 22.37 -44.29
C LYS A 162 17.96 22.94 -43.96
N SER A 163 17.84 23.53 -42.77
CA SER A 163 17.74 25.00 -42.59
C SER A 163 17.71 25.36 -41.10
N MET A 164 18.53 26.33 -40.70
CA MET A 164 18.49 26.94 -39.37
C MET A 164 17.42 28.03 -39.34
N SER A 165 16.38 27.85 -38.52
CA SER A 165 15.59 28.96 -37.99
C SER A 165 15.15 28.64 -36.57
N ASN A 166 15.55 29.54 -35.67
CA ASN A 166 15.26 29.54 -34.24
C ASN A 166 13.78 29.35 -33.93
N ILE A 167 13.46 28.28 -33.20
CA ILE A 167 12.24 28.18 -32.40
C ILE A 167 12.66 27.78 -30.98
N SER A 168 12.44 28.71 -30.06
CA SER A 168 12.59 28.52 -28.61
C SER A 168 11.42 27.69 -28.10
N GLU A 169 11.46 26.37 -28.31
CA GLU A 169 10.56 25.44 -27.64
C GLU A 169 11.13 25.05 -26.28
N ARG A 170 10.49 25.60 -25.24
CA ARG A 170 10.69 25.19 -23.87
C ARG A 170 10.04 23.81 -23.71
N PRO A 171 10.76 22.72 -23.43
CA PRO A 171 10.13 21.44 -23.25
C PRO A 171 9.37 21.47 -21.92
N THR A 172 8.04 21.53 -21.98
CA THR A 172 7.18 21.20 -20.86
C THR A 172 7.27 19.69 -20.66
N LYS A 173 8.33 19.24 -19.96
CA LYS A 173 8.38 17.91 -19.37
C LYS A 173 7.23 17.79 -18.38
N SER A 174 6.12 17.19 -18.80
CA SER A 174 5.18 16.57 -17.86
C SER A 174 5.92 15.38 -17.25
N LEU A 175 6.50 15.57 -16.08
CA LEU A 175 7.06 14.50 -15.26
C LEU A 175 5.88 13.63 -14.77
N SER A 176 5.44 12.65 -15.56
CA SER A 176 4.96 11.40 -14.96
C SER A 176 6.23 10.65 -14.55
N SER A 177 6.73 10.92 -13.35
CA SER A 177 7.92 10.24 -12.86
C SER A 177 7.60 8.74 -12.74
N SER A 178 8.10 7.97 -13.68
CA SER A 178 8.21 6.52 -13.67
C SER A 178 9.07 6.02 -12.50
N SER A 179 8.64 6.29 -11.27
CA SER A 179 9.26 5.72 -10.09
C SER A 179 8.76 4.30 -9.91
N SER A 180 9.66 3.39 -9.52
CA SER A 180 9.28 2.07 -9.02
C SER A 180 8.18 2.17 -7.98
N PRO A 181 7.31 1.16 -7.86
CA PRO A 181 6.30 1.12 -6.81
C PRO A 181 6.96 1.31 -5.44
N LYS A 182 6.32 2.09 -4.58
CA LYS A 182 6.67 2.16 -3.17
C LYS A 182 6.02 0.99 -2.44
N ILE A 183 6.83 0.19 -1.78
CA ILE A 183 6.39 -0.98 -1.02
C ILE A 183 6.11 -0.55 0.42
N ILE A 184 4.92 -0.87 0.91
CA ILE A 184 4.48 -0.50 2.25
C ILE A 184 4.07 -1.76 2.98
N PHE A 185 4.81 -2.12 4.02
CA PHE A 185 4.41 -3.16 4.95
C PHE A 185 3.53 -2.57 6.04
N LEU A 186 2.25 -2.92 6.03
CA LEU A 186 1.26 -2.48 7.00
C LEU A 186 1.40 -3.29 8.30
N GLN A 187 2.13 -2.74 9.27
CA GLN A 187 2.36 -3.38 10.57
C GLN A 187 1.09 -3.34 11.41
N THR A 188 0.58 -4.50 11.79
CA THR A 188 -0.63 -4.61 12.61
C THR A 188 -0.32 -4.57 14.11
N ALA A 189 -1.30 -4.17 14.91
CA ALA A 189 -1.20 -4.29 16.36
C ALA A 189 -1.30 -5.76 16.77
N ALA A 190 -0.57 -6.14 17.82
CA ALA A 190 -0.62 -7.46 18.42
C ALA A 190 -1.93 -7.68 19.20
N TYR A 191 -3.09 -7.68 18.52
CA TYR A 191 -4.39 -7.92 19.15
C TYR A 191 -4.40 -9.30 19.80
N ARG A 192 -4.29 -9.33 21.14
CA ARG A 192 -4.58 -10.52 21.94
C ARG A 192 -6.04 -10.49 22.30
N PHE A 193 -6.86 -11.17 21.51
CA PHE A 193 -8.17 -11.59 21.98
C PHE A 193 -7.97 -12.89 22.79
N PRO A 194 -8.72 -13.11 23.89
CA PRO A 194 -8.81 -14.44 24.47
C PRO A 194 -9.18 -15.44 23.35
N GLY A 195 -8.30 -16.41 23.07
CA GLY A 195 -8.43 -17.32 21.93
C GLY A 195 -7.56 -16.99 20.70
N THR A 196 -6.69 -15.98 20.73
CA THR A 196 -5.63 -15.82 19.71
C THR A 196 -4.66 -16.99 19.80
N ASN A 197 -4.91 -18.01 18.97
CA ASN A 197 -4.19 -19.28 18.96
C ASN A 197 -2.66 -19.09 18.99
N ASN A 198 -2.01 -19.84 19.87
CA ASN A 198 -0.55 -20.02 19.92
C ASN A 198 0.23 -18.69 19.94
N SER A 199 -0.15 -17.73 20.77
CA SER A 199 0.55 -16.44 20.88
C SER A 199 1.08 -16.14 22.29
N THR A 200 0.90 -17.05 23.24
CA THR A 200 1.27 -16.88 24.66
C THR A 200 2.76 -16.71 24.88
N ASP A 201 3.58 -17.34 24.03
CA ASP A 201 5.03 -17.31 24.05
C ASP A 201 5.63 -16.08 23.33
N LEU A 202 4.82 -15.27 22.67
CA LEU A 202 5.26 -14.04 21.99
C LEU A 202 5.42 -12.83 22.93
N GLY A 203 5.46 -13.05 24.25
CA GLY A 203 5.74 -12.02 25.25
C GLY A 203 4.51 -11.23 25.70
N THR A 204 4.68 -9.94 25.98
CA THR A 204 3.60 -8.98 26.28
C THR A 204 3.05 -8.37 24.99
N PHE A 205 1.96 -7.58 25.08
CA PHE A 205 1.46 -6.80 23.94
C PHE A 205 2.56 -5.91 23.32
N ASP A 206 3.37 -5.27 24.17
CA ASP A 206 4.43 -4.37 23.74
C ASP A 206 5.56 -5.13 23.05
N GLN A 207 6.02 -6.24 23.65
CA GLN A 207 7.06 -7.09 23.07
C GLN A 207 6.62 -7.71 21.73
N PHE A 208 5.37 -8.19 21.65
CA PHE A 208 4.86 -8.76 20.41
C PHE A 208 4.72 -7.68 19.32
N THR A 209 4.17 -6.51 19.65
CA THR A 209 4.03 -5.39 18.69
C THR A 209 5.39 -4.94 18.15
N GLU A 210 6.39 -4.82 19.02
CA GLU A 210 7.75 -4.47 18.61
C GLU A 210 8.39 -5.57 17.77
N GLY A 211 8.23 -6.84 18.14
CA GLY A 211 8.76 -7.96 17.36
C GLY A 211 8.15 -8.06 15.96
N ILE A 212 6.85 -7.75 15.80
CA ILE A 212 6.21 -7.62 14.48
C ILE A 212 6.88 -6.50 13.66
N TYR A 213 7.11 -5.34 14.28
CA TYR A 213 7.74 -4.20 13.61
C TYR A 213 9.17 -4.53 13.15
N GLN A 214 9.97 -5.15 14.00
CA GLN A 214 11.32 -5.59 13.65
C GLN A 214 11.32 -6.62 12.52
N GLY A 215 10.40 -7.58 12.54
CA GLY A 215 10.22 -8.54 11.44
C GLY A 215 9.89 -7.87 10.11
N TYR A 216 9.03 -6.85 10.10
CA TYR A 216 8.77 -6.08 8.88
C TYR A 216 9.96 -5.24 8.43
N LEU A 217 10.78 -4.72 9.35
CA LEU A 217 12.04 -4.06 8.96
C LEU A 217 12.96 -5.04 8.23
N GLU A 218 13.07 -6.28 8.68
CA GLU A 218 13.81 -7.32 7.95
C GLU A 218 13.26 -7.54 6.54
N TYR A 219 11.93 -7.59 6.37
CA TYR A 219 11.29 -7.72 5.04
C TYR A 219 11.68 -6.56 4.11
N THR A 220 11.77 -5.32 4.62
CA THR A 220 12.15 -4.17 3.79
C THR A 220 13.56 -4.26 3.21
N THR A 221 14.49 -4.97 3.87
CA THR A 221 15.87 -5.09 3.39
C THR A 221 16.03 -5.93 2.12
N LEU A 222 15.00 -6.71 1.74
CA LEU A 222 15.00 -7.50 0.52
C LEU A 222 14.86 -6.65 -0.75
N PHE A 223 14.31 -5.44 -0.63
CA PHE A 223 14.00 -4.60 -1.79
C PHE A 223 15.21 -3.75 -2.17
N PRO A 224 15.55 -3.65 -3.47
CA PRO A 224 16.68 -2.85 -3.92
C PRO A 224 16.46 -1.36 -3.65
N PRO A 225 17.51 -0.54 -3.52
CA PRO A 225 17.38 0.91 -3.28
C PRO A 225 16.55 1.67 -4.31
N THR A 226 16.42 1.11 -5.52
CA THR A 226 15.57 1.66 -6.59
C THR A 226 14.07 1.50 -6.32
N MET A 227 13.69 0.59 -5.42
CA MET A 227 12.32 0.28 -5.02
C MET A 227 12.16 0.53 -3.52
N ALA A 228 11.70 1.73 -3.17
CA ALA A 228 11.59 2.13 -1.77
C ALA A 228 10.61 1.22 -1.03
N ALA A 229 11.08 0.54 0.02
CA ALA A 229 10.27 -0.26 0.93
C ALA A 229 10.27 0.35 2.34
N VAL A 230 9.09 0.47 2.93
CA VAL A 230 8.91 1.05 4.28
C VAL A 230 7.90 0.26 5.09
N VAL A 231 7.99 0.40 6.42
CA VAL A 231 6.99 -0.13 7.35
C VAL A 231 6.06 1.01 7.77
N ALA A 232 4.76 0.79 7.61
CA ALA A 232 3.70 1.65 8.13
C ALA A 232 3.35 1.19 9.56
N PRO A 233 3.71 1.93 10.62
CA PRO A 233 3.77 1.39 11.99
C PRO A 233 2.42 1.48 12.73
N VAL A 234 1.33 0.98 12.13
CA VAL A 234 -0.04 1.07 12.71
C VAL A 234 -0.09 0.44 14.09
N GLY A 235 0.55 -0.72 14.26
CA GLY A 235 0.62 -1.42 15.53
C GLY A 235 1.28 -0.60 16.62
N ARG A 236 2.40 0.08 16.30
CA ARG A 236 3.07 0.98 17.25
C ARG A 236 2.25 2.25 17.51
N ALA A 237 1.51 2.76 16.53
CA ALA A 237 0.57 3.86 16.74
C ALA A 237 -0.55 3.48 17.71
N TYR A 238 -1.12 2.29 17.56
CA TYR A 238 -2.08 1.76 18.52
C TYR A 238 -1.47 1.61 19.92
N GLN A 239 -0.25 1.06 20.00
CA GLN A 239 0.50 0.92 21.25
C GLN A 239 0.72 2.28 21.94
N PHE A 240 1.14 3.29 21.19
CA PHE A 240 1.33 4.64 21.69
C PHE A 240 0.03 5.21 22.26
N LEU A 241 -1.07 5.13 21.51
CA LEU A 241 -2.36 5.63 21.98
C LEU A 241 -2.83 4.91 23.25
N LYS A 242 -2.63 3.58 23.31
CA LYS A 242 -2.98 2.75 24.46
C LYS A 242 -2.17 3.16 25.70
N ASN A 243 -0.86 3.31 25.56
CA ASN A 243 0.03 3.64 26.67
C ASN A 243 -0.17 5.07 27.18
N ASN A 244 -0.70 5.96 26.35
CA ASN A 244 -1.05 7.33 26.74
C ASN A 244 -2.48 7.45 27.31
N ASN A 245 -3.17 6.34 27.62
CA ASN A 245 -4.50 6.30 28.22
C ASN A 245 -5.53 7.18 27.50
N ILE A 246 -5.44 7.27 26.17
CA ILE A 246 -6.44 7.98 25.39
C ILE A 246 -7.71 7.14 25.48
N ALA A 247 -8.66 7.61 26.29
CA ALA A 247 -9.80 6.91 26.89
C ALA A 247 -10.74 6.15 25.92
N MET A 248 -10.51 6.23 24.62
CA MET A 248 -11.28 5.53 23.60
C MET A 248 -10.89 4.05 23.40
N ILE A 249 -9.65 3.63 23.72
CA ILE A 249 -9.16 2.29 23.33
C ILE A 249 -9.74 1.14 24.15
N THR A 250 -10.12 1.37 25.41
CA THR A 250 -10.58 0.30 26.31
C THR A 250 -11.98 -0.23 25.97
N ASN A 251 -12.70 0.39 25.02
CA ASN A 251 -14.07 0.06 24.66
C ASN A 251 -14.28 -0.28 23.16
N THR A 252 -13.22 -0.47 22.38
CA THR A 252 -13.28 -0.76 20.93
C THR A 252 -13.49 -2.24 20.57
N THR A 253 -13.71 -3.12 21.55
CA THR A 253 -13.99 -4.56 21.29
C THR A 253 -15.42 -4.82 20.80
N SER A 254 -16.30 -3.82 20.86
CA SER A 254 -17.64 -3.90 20.25
C SER A 254 -17.57 -3.62 18.75
N ASN A 255 -18.23 -4.44 17.92
CA ASN A 255 -18.40 -4.32 16.45
C ASN A 255 -19.11 -3.02 15.97
N ASP A 256 -19.14 -1.96 16.79
CA ASP A 256 -19.86 -0.73 16.52
C ASP A 256 -19.11 0.13 15.48
N GLN A 257 -19.61 0.14 14.25
CA GLN A 257 -19.07 0.91 13.12
C GLN A 257 -18.90 2.40 13.43
N ARG A 258 -19.75 2.99 14.29
CA ARG A 258 -19.66 4.41 14.65
C ARG A 258 -18.37 4.76 15.40
N ARG A 259 -17.85 3.85 16.23
CA ARG A 259 -16.60 4.09 16.99
C ARG A 259 -15.34 4.00 16.13
N ARG A 260 -15.40 3.31 14.98
CA ARG A 260 -14.28 3.23 14.03
C ARG A 260 -13.99 4.58 13.38
N GLN A 261 -15.04 5.40 13.16
CA GLN A 261 -14.92 6.72 12.53
C GLN A 261 -14.17 7.73 13.42
N ASP A 262 -14.35 7.67 14.75
CA ASP A 262 -13.66 8.57 15.69
C ASP A 262 -12.21 8.14 15.99
N PHE A 263 -11.90 6.85 15.77
CA PHE A 263 -10.58 6.30 16.05
C PHE A 263 -9.56 6.59 14.94
N THR A 264 -9.99 6.61 13.67
CA THR A 264 -9.11 6.84 12.51
C THR A 264 -8.30 8.14 12.62
N PRO A 265 -8.88 9.32 12.93
CA PRO A 265 -8.11 10.55 13.05
C PRO A 265 -7.06 10.53 14.17
N LEU A 266 -7.34 9.84 15.27
CA LEU A 266 -6.40 9.70 16.39
C LEU A 266 -5.24 8.76 16.03
N LEU A 267 -5.55 7.63 15.39
CA LEU A 267 -4.54 6.70 14.90
C LEU A 267 -3.67 7.37 13.84
N TYR A 268 -4.24 8.22 12.99
CA TYR A 268 -3.49 9.01 11.99
C TYR A 268 -2.50 9.93 12.68
N LYS A 269 -2.98 10.71 13.65
CA LYS A 269 -2.13 11.63 14.41
C LYS A 269 -1.00 10.89 15.15
N ALA A 270 -1.28 9.71 15.72
CA ALA A 270 -0.26 8.89 16.35
C ALA A 270 0.76 8.35 15.33
N CYS A 271 0.30 7.86 14.17
CA CYS A 271 1.19 7.47 13.08
C CYS A 271 2.10 8.64 12.65
N CYS A 272 1.57 9.86 12.49
CA CYS A 272 2.35 11.06 12.20
C CYS A 272 3.41 11.37 13.27
N GLN A 273 3.09 11.14 14.53
CA GLN A 273 3.99 11.44 15.65
C GLN A 273 5.13 10.41 15.79
N ILE A 274 4.85 9.15 15.45
CA ILE A 274 5.82 8.06 15.53
C ILE A 274 6.66 7.97 14.26
N TYR A 275 6.06 8.29 13.11
CA TYR A 275 6.72 8.22 11.81
C TYR A 275 7.39 9.57 11.47
N VAL A 276 8.70 9.64 11.71
CA VAL A 276 9.51 10.84 11.47
C VAL A 276 10.49 10.62 10.31
N PRO A 277 10.02 10.69 9.05
CA PRO A 277 10.85 11.31 8.02
C PRO A 277 10.12 12.51 7.39
N ALA A 278 10.85 13.62 7.31
CA ALA A 278 10.39 14.97 6.95
C ALA A 278 9.99 15.18 5.48
N SER A 279 9.63 14.14 4.72
CA SER A 279 9.53 14.28 3.25
C SER A 279 8.53 13.37 2.53
N SER A 280 7.54 12.76 3.20
CA SER A 280 6.49 12.01 2.48
C SER A 280 5.13 12.04 3.17
N SER A 281 4.43 13.15 2.98
CA SER A 281 3.04 13.40 3.41
C SER A 281 2.00 12.41 2.85
N VAL A 282 2.37 11.53 1.91
CA VAL A 282 1.51 10.51 1.29
C VAL A 282 1.61 9.16 2.00
N ILE A 283 2.81 8.79 2.48
CA ILE A 283 3.02 7.51 3.18
C ILE A 283 2.17 7.46 4.45
N ILE A 284 2.06 8.57 5.18
CA ILE A 284 1.26 8.70 6.40
C ILE A 284 -0.25 8.53 6.15
N ILE A 285 -0.73 8.88 4.95
CA ILE A 285 -2.14 8.68 4.56
C ILE A 285 -2.41 7.20 4.22
N LEU A 286 -1.39 6.48 3.74
CA LEU A 286 -1.44 5.06 3.35
C LEU A 286 -1.41 4.09 4.55
N ILE A 287 -1.28 4.60 5.78
CA ILE A 287 -1.11 3.79 7.01
C ILE A 287 -2.46 3.41 7.63
N LEU A 288 -3.59 3.96 7.17
CA LEU A 288 -4.92 3.71 7.72
C LEU A 288 -5.91 3.24 6.67
#